data_AF-A0A925CJT3-F1
#
_entry.id   AF-A0A925CJT3-F1
#
_cell.length_a   1.000
_cell.length_b   1.000
_cell.length_c   1.000
_cell.angle_alpha   90.00
_cell.angle_beta   90.00
_cell.angle_gamma   90.00
#
_symmetry.space_group_name_H-M   'P 1'
#
loop_
_entity.id
_entity.type
_entity.pdbx_description
1 polymer ?
#
loop_
_entity_poly.entity_id
_entity_poly.type
_entity_poly.pdbx_seq_one_letter_code
_entity_poly.pdbx_strand_id
1 'polypeptide(L)' 'MQPNVRATQVLVEEHLNGTMRITHQGRALGFHAITSRPMKAAEVKTVSHPRRPVTPRPDHPWRRHLRPERTTHAAAAGT' A
#
# COMPACT_ATOMS: atom_id res chain seq x y z
N MET A 1 19.94 12.04 -22.72
CA MET A 1 19.39 12.33 -21.38
C MET A 1 18.19 11.43 -21.14
N GLN A 2 18.10 10.75 -19.99
CA GLN A 2 16.94 9.90 -19.66
C GLN A 2 15.94 10.70 -18.81
N PRO A 3 14.65 10.80 -19.20
CA PRO A 3 13.66 11.67 -18.53
C PRO A 3 13.00 11.02 -17.32
N ASN A 4 12.91 9.69 -17.28
CA ASN A 4 12.30 8.95 -16.18
C ASN A 4 13.16 7.72 -15.89
N VAL A 5 13.59 7.57 -14.64
CA VAL A 5 14.37 6.44 -14.16
C VAL A 5 13.82 5.99 -12.81
N ARG A 6 13.68 4.68 -12.63
CA ARG A 6 13.38 4.11 -11.32
C ARG A 6 14.69 3.97 -10.56
N ALA A 7 15.01 4.96 -9.73
CA ALA A 7 16.20 4.99 -8.91
C ALA A 7 15.83 5.30 -7.46
N THR A 8 16.46 4.61 -6.51
CA THR A 8 16.28 4.88 -5.07
C THR A 8 17.16 6.05 -4.62
N GLN A 9 18.32 6.22 -5.26
CA GLN A 9 19.31 7.24 -4.94
C GLN A 9 19.87 7.82 -6.24
N VAL A 10 20.26 9.08 -6.21
CA VAL A 10 20.90 9.79 -7.32
C VAL A 10 22.03 10.66 -6.77
N LEU A 11 23.05 10.91 -7.59
CA LEU A 11 24.09 11.89 -7.29
C LEU A 11 23.68 13.24 -7.89
N VAL A 12 23.76 14.30 -7.10
CA VAL A 12 23.49 15.68 -7.51
C VAL A 12 24.75 16.50 -7.28
N GLU A 13 25.26 17.11 -8.34
CA GLU A 13 26.48 17.91 -8.32
C GLU A 13 26.14 19.34 -8.76
N GLU A 14 26.56 20.31 -7.96
CA GLU A 14 26.52 21.72 -8.34
C GLU A 14 27.89 22.11 -8.89
N HIS A 15 27.91 22.62 -10.11
CA HIS A 15 29.12 23.11 -10.76
C HIS A 15 29.33 24.59 -10.44
N LEU A 16 30.59 25.05 -10.45
CA LEU A 16 30.96 26.45 -10.14
C LEU A 16 30.31 27.49 -11.07
N ASN A 17 29.85 27.08 -12.25
CA ASN A 17 29.11 27.92 -13.20
C ASN A 17 27.60 28.04 -12.87
N GLY A 18 27.15 27.51 -11.73
CA GLY A 18 25.75 27.51 -11.31
C GLY A 18 24.88 26.46 -11.98
N THR A 19 25.46 25.59 -12.82
CA THR A 19 24.71 24.48 -13.42
C THR A 19 24.63 23.30 -12.45
N MET A 20 23.50 22.59 -12.46
CA MET A 20 23.31 21.38 -11.66
C MET A 20 23.31 20.15 -12.57
N ARG A 21 24.06 19.13 -12.18
CA ARG A 21 24.14 17.84 -12.88
C ARG A 21 23.57 16.73 -12.00
N ILE A 22 22.63 15.97 -12.56
CA ILE A 22 22.03 14.81 -11.88
C ILE A 22 22.49 13.55 -12.60
N THR A 23 23.03 12.58 -11.85
CA THR A 23 23.49 11.31 -12.41
C THR A 23 22.98 10.10 -11.62
N HIS A 24 22.76 9.00 -12.33
CA HIS A 24 22.48 7.69 -11.76
C HIS A 24 23.28 6.64 -12.52
N GLN A 25 24.10 5.85 -11.81
CA GLN A 25 24.97 4.82 -12.42
C GLN A 25 25.82 5.37 -13.59
N GLY A 26 26.39 6.57 -13.43
CA GLY A 26 27.20 7.24 -14.45
C GLY A 26 26.41 7.82 -15.64
N ARG A 27 25.08 7.63 -15.68
CA ARG A 27 24.21 8.19 -16.73
C ARG A 27 23.61 9.52 -16.27
N ALA A 28 23.70 10.52 -17.13
CA ALA A 28 23.10 11.83 -16.87
C ALA A 28 21.57 11.77 -17.03
N LEU A 29 20.87 12.31 -16.03
CA LEU A 29 19.41 12.43 -16.00
C LEU A 29 18.98 13.80 -16.49
N GLY A 30 17.85 13.86 -17.20
CA GLY A 30 17.24 15.13 -17.59
C GLY A 30 16.55 15.77 -16.39
N PHE A 31 16.66 17.10 -16.26
CA PHE A 31 15.84 17.87 -15.34
C PHE A 31 14.44 18.09 -15.93
N HIS A 32 13.41 17.81 -15.15
CA HIS A 32 12.03 18.15 -15.48
C HIS A 32 11.31 18.63 -14.22
N ALA A 33 10.83 19.87 -14.26
CA ALA A 33 10.14 20.47 -13.13
C ALA A 33 8.76 19.81 -12.93
N ILE A 34 8.46 19.38 -11.71
CA ILE A 34 7.14 18.89 -11.32
C ILE A 34 6.28 20.11 -10.98
N THR A 35 5.60 20.69 -11.97
CA THR A 35 4.82 21.93 -11.83
C THR A 35 3.50 21.74 -11.08
N SER A 36 2.97 20.52 -11.06
CA SER A 36 1.72 20.17 -10.39
C SER A 36 1.84 18.85 -9.63
N ARG A 37 0.99 18.66 -8.62
CA ARG A 37 0.96 17.41 -7.85
C ARG A 37 0.51 16.28 -8.77
N PRO A 38 1.29 15.19 -8.93
CA PRO A 38 0.88 14.05 -9.72
C PRO A 38 -0.35 13.41 -9.08
N MET A 39 -1.43 13.31 -9.85
CA MET A 39 -2.63 12.59 -9.44
C MET A 39 -2.48 11.13 -9.87
N LYS A 40 -2.87 10.20 -8.99
CA LYS A 40 -2.96 8.79 -9.38
C LYS A 40 -3.99 8.69 -10.50
N ALA A 41 -3.63 8.01 -11.58
CA ALA A 41 -4.60 7.60 -12.57
C ALA A 41 -5.71 6.82 -11.86
N ALA A 42 -6.97 7.07 -12.21
CA ALA A 42 -8.09 6.33 -11.64
C ALA A 42 -7.93 4.85 -12.00
N GLU A 43 -7.49 4.03 -11.04
CA GLU A 43 -7.46 2.58 -11.21
C GLU A 43 -8.90 2.09 -11.46
N VAL A 44 -9.06 1.25 -12.47
CA VAL A 44 -10.28 0.45 -12.65
C VAL A 44 -10.48 -0.29 -11.33
N LYS A 45 -11.63 -0.08 -10.66
CA LYS A 45 -11.97 -0.73 -9.38
C LYS A 45 -11.78 -2.24 -9.51
N THR A 46 -10.62 -2.75 -9.10
CA THR A 46 -10.46 -4.17 -8.82
C THR A 46 -11.40 -4.50 -7.68
N VAL A 47 -12.34 -5.40 -7.95
CA VAL A 47 -13.34 -5.86 -6.98
C VAL A 47 -12.61 -6.26 -5.70
N SER A 48 -12.86 -5.51 -4.62
CA SER A 48 -12.30 -5.82 -3.30
C SER A 48 -12.89 -7.16 -2.85
N HIS A 49 -12.05 -8.18 -2.74
CA HIS A 49 -12.47 -9.47 -2.22
C HIS A 49 -12.54 -9.36 -0.68
N PRO A 50 -13.65 -9.75 -0.05
CA PRO A 50 -13.73 -9.76 1.41
C PRO A 50 -12.67 -10.72 1.96
N ARG A 51 -11.85 -10.24 2.91
CA ARG A 51 -10.86 -11.08 3.59
C ARG A 51 -11.58 -12.15 4.41
N ARG A 52 -11.11 -13.39 4.32
CA ARG A 52 -11.61 -14.47 5.16
C ARG A 52 -11.28 -14.18 6.64
N PRO A 53 -12.22 -14.35 7.57
CA PRO A 53 -11.94 -14.26 9.00
C PRO A 53 -10.84 -15.25 9.41
N VAL A 54 -9.83 -14.77 10.14
CA VAL A 54 -8.78 -15.62 10.70
C VAL A 54 -9.25 -16.14 12.05
N THR A 55 -9.35 -17.46 12.20
CA THR A 55 -9.66 -18.08 13.49
C THR A 55 -8.38 -18.17 14.33
N PRO A 56 -8.33 -17.57 15.53
CA PRO A 56 -7.17 -17.68 16.42
C PRO A 56 -6.92 -19.13 16.87
N ARG A 57 -5.66 -19.43 17.24
CA ARG A 57 -5.28 -20.74 17.79
C ARG A 57 -6.10 -21.09 19.05
N PRO A 58 -6.30 -22.38 19.34
CA PRO A 58 -7.13 -22.83 20.46
C PRO A 58 -6.77 -22.23 21.82
N ASP A 59 -5.47 -22.04 22.06
CA ASP A 59 -4.89 -21.51 23.31
C ASP A 59 -4.70 -19.98 23.30
N HIS A 60 -5.29 -19.28 22.33
CA HIS A 60 -5.17 -17.83 22.27
C HIS A 60 -6.14 -17.15 23.24
N PRO A 61 -5.69 -16.21 24.09
CA PRO A 61 -6.54 -15.56 25.10
C PRO A 61 -7.78 -14.88 24.50
N TRP A 62 -7.68 -14.34 23.28
CA TRP A 62 -8.80 -13.69 22.59
C TRP A 62 -9.81 -14.64 21.91
N ARG A 63 -9.60 -15.97 21.93
CA ARG A 63 -10.54 -16.93 21.30
C ARG A 63 -11.83 -17.08 22.09
N ARG A 64 -11.82 -16.88 23.41
CA ARG A 64 -12.98 -17.11 24.29
C ARG A 64 -14.14 -16.15 24.01
N HIS A 65 -13.85 -14.92 23.58
CA HIS A 65 -14.84 -13.87 23.34
C HIS A 65 -15.50 -13.95 21.96
N LEU A 66 -15.03 -14.82 21.06
CA LEU A 66 -15.56 -14.97 19.71
C LEU A 66 -16.58 -16.11 19.58
N ARG A 67 -17.03 -16.71 20.68
CA ARG A 67 -18.08 -17.72 20.63
C ARG A 67 -19.42 -17.02 20.41
N PRO A 68 -20.17 -17.30 19.32
CA PRO A 68 -21.52 -16.80 19.20
C PRO A 68 -22.36 -17.35 20.37
N GLU A 69 -23.16 -16.48 21.00
CA GLU A 69 -24.11 -16.91 22.02
C GLU A 69 -24.97 -18.04 21.46
N ARG A 70 -25.07 -19.14 22.18
CA ARG A 70 -25.99 -20.22 21.82
C ARG A 70 -27.40 -19.70 22.07
N THR A 71 -28.04 -19.15 21.04
CA THR A 71 -29.48 -18.89 21.06
C THR A 71 -30.17 -20.25 21.22
N THR A 72 -30.49 -20.60 22.46
CA THR A 72 -31.29 -21.77 22.78
C THR A 72 -32.73 -21.39 22.50
N HIS A 73 -33.20 -21.60 21.27
CA HIS A 73 -34.63 -21.61 21.00
C HIS A 73 -35.19 -22.91 21.59
N ALA A 74 -35.75 -22.83 22.80
CA ALA A 74 -36.61 -23.87 23.34
C ALA A 74 -37.90 -23.90 22.50
N ALA A 75 -38.04 -24.92 21.66
CA ALA A 75 -39.30 -25.27 21.03
C ALA A 75 -40.22 -25.89 22.09
N ALA A 76 -41.08 -25.06 22.70
CA ALA A 76 -42.22 -25.54 23.46
C ALA A 76 -43.29 -26.03 22.47
N ALA A 77 -43.27 -27.32 22.18
CA ALA A 77 -44.44 -28.05 21.69
C ALA A 77 -45.19 -28.60 22.91
N GLY A 78 -46.48 -28.31 23.01
CA GLY A 78 -47.35 -28.83 24.06
C GLY A 78 -48.79 -28.39 23.81
N THR A 79 -49.59 -29.37 23.40
CA THR A 79 -51.02 -29.37 23.01
C THR A 79 -51.98 -28.85 24.06
#